data_AF-A0A838N321-F1
#
_entry.id   AF-A0A838N321-F1
#
_cell.length_a   1.000
_cell.length_b   1.000
_cell.length_c   1.000
_cell.angle_alpha   90.00
_cell.angle_beta   90.00
_cell.angle_gamma   90.00
#
_symmetry.space_group_name_H-M   'P 1'
#
loop_
_entity.id
_entity.type
_entity.pdbx_description
1 polymer ?
#
loop_
_entity_poly.entity_id
_entity_poly.type
_entity_poly.pdbx_seq_one_letter_code
_entity_poly.pdbx_strand_id
1 'polypeptide(L)'
;MSTATNPPNEMPDMVGAKPVNPLAAAFKPFISASTNMRELTPLPLIVGTLLGMIFGASSLYLVLKVGLTVSASIPVAVLSITIFRLLSKMGMRDATILENNIVQTAGSAGESIAFGLGVTMPAIMILGFDLEITRVMLVATLGGLLGILMMIPLRRAFIVKQHRTLAYPEGTACAKVLIVGEQGGTSAKTVFAGFGLAFAYQVVMEALKVWQMYPSKAFQNFKGAVLSLEASPILM
;
A
#
# COMPACT_ATOMS: atom_id res chain seq x y z
N MET A 1 -14.10 23.72 36.76
CA MET A 1 -13.28 24.96 36.66
C MET A 1 -11.89 24.58 36.21
N SER A 2 -11.61 24.67 34.91
CA SER A 2 -10.29 25.02 34.36
C SER A 2 -10.49 25.28 32.88
N THR A 3 -10.53 26.57 32.57
CA THR A 3 -10.65 27.17 31.24
C THR A 3 -9.35 26.99 30.48
N ALA A 4 -9.35 26.15 29.44
CA ALA A 4 -8.35 26.22 28.39
C ALA A 4 -9.01 26.84 27.16
N THR A 5 -8.97 28.17 27.11
CA THR A 5 -9.26 28.96 25.92
C THR A 5 -8.34 28.49 24.79
N ASN A 6 -8.92 27.86 23.76
CA ASN A 6 -8.18 27.55 22.54
C ASN A 6 -7.68 28.86 21.93
N PRO A 7 -6.37 29.01 21.63
CA PRO A 7 -5.88 30.18 20.95
C PRO A 7 -6.48 30.26 19.53
N PRO A 8 -6.94 31.44 19.08
CA PRO A 8 -7.38 31.66 17.73
C PRO A 8 -6.16 31.86 16.83
N ASN A 9 -6.13 31.15 15.69
CA ASN A 9 -5.12 31.26 14.64
C ASN A 9 -3.68 30.92 15.03
N GLU A 10 -3.31 29.66 14.94
CA GLU A 10 -1.92 29.30 14.62
C GLU A 10 -1.92 28.41 13.38
N MET A 11 -1.44 28.99 12.28
CA MET A 11 -1.22 28.34 10.98
C MET A 11 0.12 27.61 11.06
N PRO A 12 0.16 26.26 11.13
CA PRO A 12 1.42 25.55 11.18
C PRO A 12 1.96 25.41 9.75
N ASP A 13 3.17 25.92 9.54
CA ASP A 13 4.00 25.75 8.33
C ASP A 13 3.40 26.20 6.99
N MET A 14 3.21 27.51 6.84
CA MET A 14 3.13 28.15 5.52
C MET A 14 4.50 28.71 5.08
N VAL A 15 5.46 27.85 4.75
CA VAL A 15 6.55 28.27 3.86
C VAL A 15 6.09 28.05 2.42
N GLY A 16 5.26 28.98 1.92
CA GLY A 16 4.70 28.96 0.57
C GLY A 16 3.47 29.87 0.41
N ALA A 17 3.10 30.16 -0.85
CA ALA A 17 1.93 30.99 -1.18
C ALA A 17 0.65 30.41 -0.56
N LYS A 18 -0.16 31.27 0.06
CA LYS A 18 -1.47 30.90 0.65
C LYS A 18 -2.26 30.05 -0.35
N PRO A 19 -2.88 28.95 0.10
CA PRO A 19 -3.74 28.17 -0.78
C PRO A 19 -4.85 29.07 -1.31
N VAL A 20 -4.92 29.21 -2.63
CA VAL A 20 -5.94 29.99 -3.34
C VAL A 20 -7.35 29.43 -3.07
N ASN A 21 -7.42 28.16 -2.62
CA ASN A 21 -8.65 27.46 -2.30
C ASN A 21 -9.08 27.68 -0.83
N PRO A 22 -10.21 28.37 -0.56
CA PRO A 22 -10.71 28.61 0.80
C PRO A 22 -11.08 27.31 1.55
N LEU A 23 -11.35 26.21 0.84
CA LEU A 23 -11.60 24.91 1.47
C LEU A 23 -10.34 24.29 2.05
N ALA A 24 -9.16 24.56 1.51
CA ALA A 24 -7.91 24.06 2.10
C ALA A 24 -7.57 24.77 3.42
N ALA A 25 -7.93 26.06 3.54
CA ALA A 25 -7.72 26.85 4.74
C ALA A 25 -8.55 26.38 5.96
N ALA A 26 -9.67 25.69 5.73
CA ALA A 26 -10.55 25.17 6.77
C ALA A 26 -10.29 23.68 7.11
N PHE A 27 -9.23 23.06 6.59
CA PHE A 27 -8.91 21.67 6.91
C PHE A 27 -8.17 21.60 8.26
N LYS A 28 -8.74 20.86 9.23
CA LYS A 28 -8.09 20.56 10.50
C LYS A 28 -7.55 19.13 10.47
N PRO A 29 -6.22 18.93 10.50
CA PRO A 29 -5.61 17.60 10.60
C PRO A 29 -6.07 16.85 11.86
N PHE A 30 -6.10 15.51 11.79
CA PHE A 30 -6.44 14.66 12.94
C PHE A 30 -5.44 14.82 14.10
N ILE A 31 -4.16 14.96 13.77
CA ILE A 31 -3.10 15.36 14.70
C ILE A 31 -2.65 16.77 14.33
N SER A 32 -2.71 17.71 15.27
CA SER A 32 -2.17 19.06 15.06
C SER A 32 -0.66 19.01 14.86
N ALA A 33 -0.14 19.85 13.95
CA ALA A 33 1.29 19.93 13.67
C ALA A 33 2.16 20.37 14.87
N SER A 34 1.55 20.99 15.88
CA SER A 34 2.21 21.34 17.15
C SER A 34 2.28 20.19 18.15
N THR A 35 1.59 19.07 17.90
CA THR A 35 1.64 17.90 18.77
C THR A 35 2.93 17.14 18.53
N ASN A 36 3.80 17.10 19.53
CA ASN A 36 5.00 16.27 19.48
C ASN A 36 4.62 14.81 19.78
N MET A 37 4.48 14.02 18.72
CA MET A 37 4.24 12.58 18.76
C MET A 37 5.38 11.87 18.03
N ARG A 38 5.63 10.61 18.41
CA ARG A 38 6.65 9.80 17.75
C ARG A 38 6.19 9.51 16.32
N GLU A 39 6.98 9.92 15.32
CA GLU A 39 6.64 9.67 13.91
C GLU A 39 7.51 8.56 13.32
N LEU A 40 8.83 8.67 13.52
CA LEU A 40 9.82 7.76 12.96
C LEU A 40 10.63 7.12 14.08
N THR A 41 10.41 5.83 14.32
CA THR A 41 11.25 5.02 15.20
C THR A 41 11.78 3.79 14.46
N PRO A 42 12.92 3.21 14.90
CA PRO A 42 13.55 2.09 14.17
C PRO A 42 12.66 0.86 14.04
N LEU A 43 11.83 0.58 15.05
CA LEU A 43 11.00 -0.62 15.12
C LEU A 43 9.88 -0.63 14.05
N PRO A 44 9.02 0.40 13.92
CA PRO A 44 8.10 0.59 12.80
C PRO A 44 8.78 0.59 11.44
N LEU A 45 9.95 1.23 11.30
CA LEU A 45 10.69 1.24 10.04
C LEU A 45 11.10 -0.17 9.61
N ILE A 46 11.64 -0.97 10.54
CA ILE A 46 12.04 -2.36 10.28
C ILE A 46 10.81 -3.21 9.92
N VAL A 47 9.74 -3.11 10.72
CA VAL A 47 8.50 -3.87 10.46
C VAL A 47 7.91 -3.50 9.09
N GLY A 48 7.87 -2.21 8.75
CA GLY A 48 7.39 -1.73 7.45
C GLY A 48 8.25 -2.20 6.30
N THR A 49 9.57 -2.21 6.45
CA THR A 49 10.49 -2.71 5.43
C THR A 49 10.31 -4.21 5.21
N LEU A 50 10.17 -5.00 6.29
CA LEU A 50 9.90 -6.44 6.20
C LEU A 50 8.57 -6.73 5.50
N LEU A 51 7.50 -6.04 5.90
CA LEU A 51 6.20 -6.17 5.25
C LEU A 51 6.26 -5.73 3.79
N GLY A 52 6.96 -4.63 3.49
CA GLY A 52 7.19 -4.15 2.12
C GLY A 52 7.95 -5.14 1.24
N MET A 53 8.93 -5.87 1.78
CA MET A 53 9.60 -6.95 1.04
C MET A 53 8.65 -8.11 0.73
N ILE A 54 7.82 -8.52 1.70
CA ILE A 54 6.87 -9.63 1.53
C ILE A 54 5.79 -9.26 0.50
N PHE A 55 5.13 -8.12 0.69
CA PHE A 55 4.07 -7.65 -0.22
C PHE A 55 4.65 -7.22 -1.58
N GLY A 56 5.87 -6.69 -1.62
CA GLY A 56 6.58 -6.39 -2.86
C GLY A 56 6.88 -7.65 -3.67
N ALA A 57 7.40 -8.71 -3.03
CA ALA A 57 7.63 -9.99 -3.70
C ALA A 57 6.33 -10.61 -4.23
N SER A 58 5.26 -10.55 -3.42
CA SER A 58 3.92 -11.01 -3.84
C SER A 58 3.41 -10.19 -5.03
N SER A 59 3.54 -8.87 -5.00
CA SER A 59 3.07 -7.98 -6.07
C SER A 59 3.86 -8.20 -7.36
N LEU A 60 5.18 -8.40 -7.27
CA LEU A 60 6.03 -8.70 -8.41
C LEU A 60 5.60 -10.01 -9.09
N TYR A 61 5.32 -11.04 -8.29
CA TYR A 61 4.79 -12.30 -8.81
C TYR A 61 3.47 -12.12 -9.55
N LEU A 62 2.52 -11.38 -8.97
CA LEU A 62 1.21 -11.13 -9.59
C LEU A 62 1.34 -10.33 -10.88
N VAL A 63 2.18 -9.30 -10.91
CA VAL A 63 2.45 -8.52 -12.12
C VAL A 63 2.98 -9.41 -13.24
N LEU A 64 3.96 -10.26 -12.94
CA LEU A 64 4.58 -11.12 -13.95
C LEU A 64 3.64 -12.25 -14.41
N LYS A 65 2.75 -12.73 -13.54
CA LYS A 65 1.86 -13.86 -13.85
C LYS A 65 0.55 -13.43 -14.51
N VAL A 66 -0.10 -12.40 -13.97
CA VAL A 66 -1.46 -11.97 -14.37
C VAL A 66 -1.52 -10.53 -14.86
N GLY A 67 -0.41 -9.77 -14.82
CA GLY A 67 -0.35 -8.39 -15.33
C GLY A 67 -1.06 -7.35 -14.46
N LEU A 68 -1.58 -7.75 -13.29
CA LEU A 68 -2.33 -6.88 -12.38
C LEU A 68 -1.63 -6.81 -11.02
N THR A 69 -1.70 -5.64 -10.38
CA THR A 69 -1.33 -5.46 -8.95
C THR A 69 -2.59 -5.33 -8.10
N VAL A 70 -2.47 -5.79 -6.85
CA VAL A 70 -3.50 -5.60 -5.83
C VAL A 70 -2.96 -4.61 -4.81
N SER A 71 -3.74 -3.59 -4.47
CA SER A 71 -3.36 -2.59 -3.47
C SER A 71 -3.14 -3.28 -2.10
N ALA A 72 -1.89 -3.26 -1.65
CA ALA A 72 -1.49 -3.84 -0.37
C ALA A 72 -1.61 -2.86 0.81
N SER A 73 -1.85 -1.56 0.54
CA SER A 73 -1.83 -0.48 1.54
C SER A 73 -2.77 -0.71 2.72
N ILE A 74 -3.99 -1.17 2.46
CA ILE A 74 -5.01 -1.43 3.51
C ILE A 74 -4.61 -2.64 4.37
N PRO A 75 -4.31 -3.82 3.78
CA PRO A 75 -3.76 -4.96 4.53
C PRO A 75 -2.56 -4.62 5.41
N VAL A 76 -1.59 -3.89 4.86
CA VAL A 76 -0.37 -3.51 5.60
C VAL A 76 -0.70 -2.63 6.80
N ALA A 77 -1.60 -1.66 6.64
CA ALA A 77 -2.04 -0.82 7.76
C ALA A 77 -2.68 -1.66 8.89
N VAL A 78 -3.54 -2.62 8.55
CA VAL A 78 -4.19 -3.50 9.54
C VAL A 78 -3.20 -4.46 10.20
N LEU A 79 -2.29 -5.04 9.41
CA LEU A 79 -1.23 -5.90 9.91
C LEU A 79 -0.31 -5.13 10.87
N SER A 80 0.08 -3.90 10.52
CA SER A 80 0.90 -3.05 11.39
C SER A 80 0.26 -2.85 12.76
N ILE A 81 -1.00 -2.39 12.77
CA ILE A 81 -1.74 -2.18 14.03
C ILE A 81 -1.82 -3.49 14.83
N THR A 82 -2.07 -4.60 14.15
CA THR A 82 -2.21 -5.90 14.83
C THR A 82 -0.89 -6.37 15.43
N ILE A 83 0.21 -6.24 14.69
CA ILE A 83 1.55 -6.60 15.12
C ILE A 83 1.93 -5.76 16.35
N PHE A 84 1.77 -4.43 16.30
CA PHE A 84 2.13 -3.57 17.44
C PHE A 84 1.23 -3.78 18.65
N ARG A 85 -0.07 -4.03 18.47
CA ARG A 85 -0.95 -4.42 19.58
C ARG A 85 -0.54 -5.77 20.21
N LEU A 86 -0.13 -6.75 19.40
CA LEU A 86 0.34 -8.05 19.90
C LEU A 86 1.67 -7.89 20.66
N LEU A 87 2.61 -7.14 20.10
CA LEU A 87 3.88 -6.81 20.75
C LEU A 87 3.63 -6.04 22.06
N SER A 88 2.66 -5.13 22.08
CA SER A 88 2.28 -4.41 23.30
C SER A 88 1.77 -5.33 24.41
N LYS A 89 0.95 -6.34 24.06
CA LYS A 89 0.51 -7.38 25.01
C LYS A 89 1.65 -8.24 25.54
N MET A 90 2.71 -8.41 24.77
CA MET A 90 3.92 -9.16 25.17
C MET A 90 4.92 -8.31 25.96
N GLY A 91 4.54 -7.10 26.38
CA GLY A 91 5.39 -6.21 27.19
C GLY A 91 6.26 -5.25 26.38
N MET A 92 6.13 -5.23 25.05
CA MET A 92 6.75 -4.20 24.21
C MET A 92 5.84 -2.97 24.11
N ARG A 93 6.27 -1.97 23.34
CA ARG A 93 5.57 -0.68 23.22
C ARG A 93 4.51 -0.72 22.12
N ASP A 94 3.40 -0.03 22.36
CA ASP A 94 2.41 0.23 21.32
C ASP A 94 2.90 1.35 20.37
N ALA A 95 2.55 1.21 19.10
CA ALA A 95 2.91 2.16 18.05
C ALA A 95 1.82 3.21 17.89
N THR A 96 2.24 4.46 17.71
CA THR A 96 1.32 5.57 17.42
C THR A 96 0.75 5.48 16.01
N ILE A 97 -0.32 6.24 15.73
CA ILE A 97 -0.89 6.35 14.38
C ILE A 97 0.15 6.79 13.33
N LEU A 98 1.11 7.64 13.70
CA LEU A 98 2.16 8.14 12.79
C LEU A 98 3.20 7.05 12.51
N GLU A 99 3.59 6.28 13.52
CA GLU A 99 4.48 5.12 13.35
C GLU A 99 3.84 4.04 12.46
N ASN A 100 2.54 3.77 12.63
CA ASN A 100 1.79 2.86 11.74
C ASN A 100 1.69 3.42 10.31
N ASN A 101 1.61 4.74 10.14
CA ASN A 101 1.64 5.37 8.82
C ASN A 101 3.00 5.20 8.12
N ILE A 102 4.11 5.22 8.87
CA ILE A 102 5.44 4.89 8.33
C ILE A 102 5.49 3.44 7.85
N VAL A 103 4.95 2.50 8.64
CA VAL A 103 4.91 1.07 8.26
C VAL A 103 4.10 0.88 6.98
N GLN A 104 2.94 1.53 6.90
CA GLN A 104 2.10 1.52 5.69
C GLN A 104 2.84 2.08 4.48
N THR A 105 3.52 3.22 4.64
CA THR A 105 4.24 3.90 3.56
C THR A 105 5.38 3.03 3.04
N ALA A 106 6.16 2.41 3.94
CA ALA A 106 7.20 1.46 3.56
C ALA A 106 6.63 0.22 2.85
N GLY A 107 5.48 -0.29 3.30
CA GLY A 107 4.76 -1.37 2.64
C GLY A 107 4.34 -1.04 1.21
N SER A 108 3.68 0.09 0.99
CA SER A 108 3.23 0.53 -0.33
C SER A 108 4.39 0.93 -1.26
N ALA A 109 5.52 1.39 -0.71
CA ALA A 109 6.72 1.66 -1.49
C ALA A 109 7.29 0.37 -2.12
N GLY A 110 7.21 -0.77 -1.42
CA GLY A 110 7.57 -2.08 -1.96
C GLY A 110 6.73 -2.47 -3.17
N GLU A 111 5.41 -2.26 -3.12
CA GLU A 111 4.49 -2.49 -4.25
C GLU A 111 4.86 -1.61 -5.46
N SER A 112 5.16 -0.34 -5.23
CA SER A 112 5.53 0.60 -6.29
C SER A 112 6.79 0.17 -7.04
N ILE A 113 7.82 -0.28 -6.30
CA ILE A 113 9.05 -0.81 -6.88
C ILE A 113 8.77 -2.12 -7.62
N ALA A 114 7.98 -3.02 -7.01
CA ALA A 114 7.62 -4.30 -7.60
C ALA A 114 6.90 -4.14 -8.94
N PHE A 115 5.96 -3.20 -9.05
CA PHE A 115 5.29 -2.89 -10.31
C PHE A 115 6.28 -2.37 -11.36
N GLY A 116 7.10 -1.38 -11.00
CA GLY A 116 8.10 -0.79 -11.90
C GLY A 116 9.08 -1.84 -12.45
N LEU A 117 9.57 -2.74 -11.60
CA LEU A 117 10.45 -3.83 -12.02
C LEU A 117 9.70 -4.91 -12.80
N GLY A 118 8.48 -5.26 -12.37
CA GLY A 118 7.67 -6.29 -13.01
C GLY A 118 7.31 -5.98 -14.45
N VAL A 119 7.14 -4.70 -14.81
CA VAL A 119 6.90 -4.30 -16.21
C VAL A 119 8.20 -4.07 -16.99
N THR A 120 9.24 -3.57 -16.33
CA THR A 120 10.49 -3.16 -17.01
C THR A 120 11.40 -4.35 -17.30
N MET A 121 11.50 -5.33 -16.39
CA MET A 121 12.42 -6.45 -16.54
C MET A 121 12.07 -7.37 -17.71
N PRO A 122 10.80 -7.78 -17.92
CA PRO A 122 10.43 -8.54 -19.10
C PRO A 122 10.69 -7.77 -20.40
N ALA A 123 10.49 -6.44 -20.42
CA ALA A 123 10.75 -5.62 -21.60
C ALA A 123 12.26 -5.60 -21.95
N ILE A 124 13.14 -5.42 -20.97
CA ILE A 124 14.59 -5.48 -21.17
C ILE A 124 15.02 -6.88 -21.66
N MET A 125 14.44 -7.94 -21.09
CA MET A 125 14.71 -9.32 -21.49
C MET A 125 14.31 -9.58 -22.95
N ILE A 126 13.15 -9.08 -23.39
CA ILE A 126 12.69 -9.19 -24.79
C ILE A 126 13.62 -8.44 -25.75
N LEU A 127 14.25 -7.34 -25.31
CA LEU A 127 15.23 -6.58 -26.09
C LEU A 127 16.60 -7.29 -26.20
N GLY A 128 16.75 -8.51 -25.67
CA GLY A 128 17.97 -9.32 -25.77
C GLY A 128 18.99 -9.05 -24.67
N PHE A 129 18.61 -8.35 -23.61
CA PHE A 129 19.47 -8.06 -22.47
C PHE A 129 19.21 -9.05 -21.33
N ASP A 130 20.27 -9.67 -20.79
CA ASP A 130 20.13 -10.58 -19.66
C ASP A 130 19.72 -9.88 -18.35
N LEU A 131 19.00 -10.62 -17.50
CA LEU A 131 18.60 -10.17 -16.16
C LEU A 131 19.74 -10.39 -15.17
N GLU A 132 20.83 -9.65 -15.34
CA GLU A 132 21.92 -9.64 -14.38
C GLU A 132 21.48 -8.95 -13.08
N ILE A 133 21.80 -9.54 -11.93
CA ILE A 133 21.46 -9.01 -10.59
C ILE A 133 21.89 -7.54 -10.47
N THR A 134 23.08 -7.20 -10.95
CA THR A 134 23.61 -5.83 -10.93
C THR A 134 22.70 -4.85 -11.68
N ARG A 135 22.20 -5.24 -12.85
CA ARG A 135 21.31 -4.42 -13.68
C ARG A 135 19.96 -4.24 -13.00
N VAL A 136 19.39 -5.32 -12.47
CA VAL A 136 18.12 -5.26 -11.74
C VAL A 136 18.24 -4.34 -10.53
N MET A 137 19.31 -4.49 -9.74
CA MET A 137 19.60 -3.67 -8.56
C MET A 137 19.79 -2.19 -8.92
N LEU A 138 20.53 -1.89 -9.99
CA LEU A 138 20.74 -0.52 -10.46
C LEU A 138 19.43 0.12 -10.90
N VAL A 139 18.63 -0.56 -11.71
CA VAL A 139 17.32 -0.05 -12.17
C VAL A 139 16.37 0.15 -10.98
N ALA A 140 16.32 -0.80 -10.05
CA ALA A 140 15.50 -0.69 -8.84
C ALA A 140 15.92 0.52 -7.99
N THR A 141 17.22 0.69 -7.76
CA THR A 141 17.75 1.76 -6.91
C THR A 141 17.57 3.12 -7.57
N LEU A 142 17.93 3.27 -8.86
CA LEU A 142 17.78 4.51 -9.60
C LEU A 142 16.31 4.88 -9.79
N GLY A 143 15.46 3.90 -10.10
CA GLY A 143 14.01 4.10 -10.21
C GLY A 143 13.38 4.51 -8.89
N GLY A 144 13.78 3.88 -7.78
CA GLY A 144 13.36 4.26 -6.43
C GLY A 144 13.80 5.67 -6.05
N LEU A 145 15.07 6.03 -6.29
CA LEU A 145 15.59 7.37 -6.05
C LEU A 145 14.87 8.44 -6.88
N LEU A 146 14.62 8.14 -8.16
CA LEU A 146 13.84 9.03 -9.04
C LEU A 146 12.40 9.19 -8.53
N GLY A 147 11.77 8.11 -8.04
CA GLY A 147 10.45 8.15 -7.43
C GLY A 147 10.41 9.06 -6.19
N ILE A 148 11.40 8.95 -5.31
CA ILE A 148 11.54 9.81 -4.12
C ILE A 148 11.71 11.27 -4.55
N LEU A 149 12.56 11.54 -5.54
CA LEU A 149 12.76 12.89 -6.08
C LEU A 149 11.46 13.47 -6.64
N MET A 150 10.72 12.68 -7.43
CA MET A 150 9.46 13.08 -8.05
C MET A 150 8.33 13.26 -7.04
N MET A 151 8.43 12.69 -5.83
CA MET A 151 7.44 12.91 -4.78
C MET A 151 7.39 14.37 -4.31
N ILE A 152 8.50 15.09 -4.35
CA ILE A 152 8.60 16.50 -3.93
C ILE A 152 7.70 17.43 -4.77
N PRO A 153 7.81 17.48 -6.12
CA PRO A 153 6.93 18.32 -6.94
C PRO A 153 5.49 17.81 -6.97
N LEU A 154 5.28 16.49 -7.04
CA LEU A 154 3.94 15.90 -7.14
C LEU A 154 3.11 16.14 -5.87
N ARG A 155 3.73 16.09 -4.69
CA ARG A 155 3.06 16.45 -3.42
C ARG A 155 2.52 17.88 -3.46
N ARG A 156 3.29 18.85 -3.97
CA ARG A 156 2.83 20.25 -4.06
C ARG A 156 1.71 20.41 -5.10
N ALA A 157 1.84 19.75 -6.24
CA ALA A 157 0.86 19.83 -7.32
C ALA A 157 -0.50 19.21 -6.92
N PHE A 158 -0.49 18.00 -6.35
CA PHE A 158 -1.70 17.25 -6.08
C PHE A 158 -2.24 17.48 -4.67
N ILE A 159 -1.39 17.47 -3.63
CA ILE A 159 -1.88 17.56 -2.25
C ILE A 159 -2.12 19.01 -1.83
N VAL A 160 -1.20 19.93 -2.15
CA VAL A 160 -1.29 21.33 -1.70
C VAL A 160 -2.20 22.17 -2.60
N LYS A 161 -1.97 22.17 -3.93
CA LYS A 161 -2.76 23.01 -4.85
C LYS A 161 -4.16 22.47 -5.14
N GLN A 162 -4.34 21.15 -5.18
CA GLN A 162 -5.62 20.49 -5.49
C GLN A 162 -6.31 19.91 -4.24
N HIS A 163 -5.99 20.44 -3.07
CA HIS A 163 -6.58 20.00 -1.80
C HIS A 163 -8.12 20.10 -1.86
N ARG A 164 -8.82 19.02 -1.51
CA ARG A 164 -10.29 18.85 -1.58
C ARG A 164 -10.92 18.90 -2.98
N THR A 165 -10.15 19.14 -4.04
CA THR A 165 -10.63 19.02 -5.42
C THR A 165 -10.53 17.57 -5.91
N LEU A 166 -9.46 16.87 -5.53
CA LEU A 166 -9.27 15.46 -5.84
C LEU A 166 -9.77 14.57 -4.68
N ALA A 167 -10.49 13.50 -5.04
CA ALA A 167 -10.82 12.44 -4.12
C ALA A 167 -9.64 11.46 -4.00
N TYR A 168 -9.22 11.17 -2.77
CA TYR A 168 -8.18 10.17 -2.46
C TYR A 168 -8.81 8.97 -1.75
N PRO A 169 -9.54 8.08 -2.47
CA PRO A 169 -10.32 7.02 -1.85
C PRO A 169 -9.45 6.04 -1.05
N GLU A 170 -8.34 5.56 -1.62
CA GLU A 170 -7.43 4.63 -0.95
C GLU A 170 -6.74 5.26 0.26
N GLY A 171 -6.14 6.45 0.09
CA GLY A 171 -5.49 7.18 1.18
C GLY A 171 -6.45 7.50 2.32
N THR A 172 -7.70 7.86 2.00
CA THR A 172 -8.75 8.11 3.01
C THR A 172 -9.18 6.82 3.72
N ALA A 173 -9.29 5.71 2.99
CA ALA A 173 -9.60 4.41 3.58
C ALA A 173 -8.51 3.97 4.55
N CYS A 174 -7.24 4.08 4.15
CA CYS A 174 -6.10 3.74 5.01
C CYS A 174 -6.04 4.64 6.25
N ALA A 175 -6.25 5.94 6.10
CA ALA A 175 -6.31 6.86 7.23
C ALA A 175 -7.44 6.49 8.22
N LYS A 176 -8.63 6.13 7.72
CA LYS A 176 -9.73 5.64 8.56
C LYS A 176 -9.36 4.34 9.30
N VAL A 177 -8.69 3.41 8.62
CA VAL A 177 -8.20 2.17 9.25
C VAL A 177 -7.23 2.48 10.40
N LEU A 178 -6.29 3.41 10.17
CA LEU A 178 -5.34 3.85 11.19
C LEU A 178 -6.03 4.53 12.37
N ILE A 179 -7.00 5.43 12.13
CA ILE A 179 -7.76 6.11 13.18
C ILE A 179 -8.60 5.12 14.00
N VAL A 180 -9.32 4.20 13.33
CA VAL A 180 -10.10 3.15 14.00
C VAL A 180 -9.17 2.20 14.77
N GLY A 181 -7.97 1.96 14.25
CA GLY A 181 -6.89 1.23 14.91
C GLY A 181 -6.39 1.92 16.19
N GLU A 182 -6.21 3.23 16.19
CA GLU A 182 -5.82 3.97 17.40
C GLU A 182 -6.91 3.86 18.50
N GLN A 183 -8.18 3.94 18.10
CA GLN A 183 -9.34 3.95 19.01
C GLN A 183 -9.72 2.57 19.57
N GLY A 184 -8.90 1.53 19.36
CA GLY A 184 -9.21 0.17 19.81
C GLY A 184 -10.25 -0.57 18.96
N GLY A 185 -10.74 0.05 17.87
CA GLY A 185 -11.67 -0.56 16.93
C GLY A 185 -11.06 -1.78 16.25
N THR A 186 -11.79 -2.90 16.25
CA THR A 186 -11.31 -4.18 15.72
C THR A 186 -11.65 -4.30 14.23
N SER A 187 -10.91 -3.58 13.37
CA SER A 187 -10.92 -3.83 11.92
C SER A 187 -10.11 -5.09 11.54
N ALA A 188 -9.22 -5.53 12.44
CA ALA A 188 -8.35 -6.67 12.24
C ALA A 188 -9.10 -7.97 11.94
N LYS A 189 -10.15 -8.31 12.72
CA LYS A 189 -10.88 -9.58 12.55
C LYS A 189 -11.44 -9.76 11.15
N THR A 190 -12.00 -8.71 10.55
CA THR A 190 -12.57 -8.78 9.20
C THR A 190 -11.49 -9.00 8.14
N VAL A 191 -10.34 -8.32 8.26
CA VAL A 191 -9.23 -8.49 7.32
C VAL A 191 -8.59 -9.87 7.46
N PHE A 192 -8.35 -10.35 8.68
CA PHE A 192 -7.83 -11.71 8.91
C PHE A 192 -8.82 -12.80 8.48
N ALA A 193 -10.13 -12.59 8.67
CA ALA A 193 -11.14 -13.50 8.16
C ALA A 193 -11.14 -13.52 6.62
N GLY A 194 -10.99 -12.36 5.98
CA GLY A 194 -10.84 -12.27 4.53
C GLY A 194 -9.61 -13.00 4.01
N PHE A 195 -8.43 -12.76 4.59
CA PHE A 195 -7.20 -13.47 4.24
C PHE A 195 -7.31 -14.98 4.52
N GLY A 196 -7.89 -15.37 5.66
CA GLY A 196 -8.07 -16.77 6.02
C GLY A 196 -9.02 -17.49 5.08
N LEU A 197 -10.13 -16.86 4.70
CA LEU A 197 -11.08 -17.40 3.73
C LEU A 197 -10.45 -17.50 2.34
N ALA A 198 -9.74 -16.47 1.90
CA ALA A 198 -9.02 -16.47 0.61
C ALA A 198 -7.94 -17.56 0.58
N PHE A 199 -7.19 -17.74 1.67
CA PHE A 199 -6.19 -18.79 1.79
C PHE A 199 -6.83 -20.19 1.81
N ALA A 200 -7.90 -20.38 2.59
CA ALA A 200 -8.63 -21.64 2.61
C ALA A 200 -9.20 -21.97 1.21
N TYR A 201 -9.77 -20.97 0.53
CA TYR A 201 -10.26 -21.12 -0.83
C TYR A 201 -9.14 -21.50 -1.80
N GLN A 202 -7.99 -20.83 -1.74
CA GLN A 202 -6.81 -21.15 -2.56
C GLN A 202 -6.34 -22.59 -2.32
N VAL A 203 -6.20 -23.01 -1.06
CA VAL A 203 -5.78 -24.37 -0.69
C VAL A 203 -6.77 -25.40 -1.18
N VAL A 204 -8.08 -25.16 -1.02
CA VAL A 204 -9.13 -26.07 -1.49
C VAL A 204 -9.09 -26.19 -3.01
N MET A 205 -8.96 -25.09 -3.74
CA MET A 205 -8.90 -25.09 -5.20
C MET A 205 -7.64 -25.79 -5.74
N GLU A 206 -6.50 -25.59 -5.09
CA GLU A 206 -5.21 -26.15 -5.51
C GLU A 206 -5.06 -27.64 -5.11
N ALA A 207 -5.56 -28.02 -3.93
CA ALA A 207 -5.51 -29.40 -3.43
C ALA A 207 -6.53 -30.32 -4.12
N LEU A 208 -7.74 -29.82 -4.41
CA LEU A 208 -8.80 -30.66 -4.97
C LEU A 208 -8.85 -30.63 -6.51
N LYS A 209 -8.08 -29.76 -7.20
CA LYS A 209 -8.08 -29.59 -8.67
C LYS A 209 -9.51 -29.65 -9.28
N VAL A 210 -10.51 -29.13 -8.58
CA VAL A 210 -11.95 -29.39 -8.85
C VAL A 210 -12.39 -28.85 -10.21
N TRP A 211 -11.67 -27.86 -10.75
CA TRP A 211 -11.88 -27.32 -12.09
C TRP A 211 -10.54 -27.18 -12.82
N GLN A 212 -10.49 -27.58 -14.09
CA GLN A 212 -9.35 -27.24 -14.97
C GLN A 212 -9.21 -25.72 -14.99
N MET A 213 -8.07 -25.15 -14.57
CA MET A 213 -7.82 -23.69 -14.58
C MET A 213 -7.96 -23.07 -15.99
N TYR A 214 -7.99 -23.91 -17.02
CA TYR A 214 -8.29 -23.59 -18.41
C TYR A 214 -9.38 -24.55 -18.95
N PRO A 215 -10.68 -24.28 -18.76
CA PRO A 215 -11.71 -24.91 -19.58
C PRO A 215 -11.56 -24.39 -21.02
N SER A 216 -10.68 -25.02 -21.79
CA SER A 216 -10.54 -24.81 -23.21
C SER A 216 -11.54 -25.70 -23.94
N LYS A 217 -12.59 -25.12 -24.52
CA LYS A 217 -13.37 -25.82 -25.54
C LYS A 217 -12.80 -25.44 -26.91
N ALA A 218 -12.08 -26.37 -27.52
CA ALA A 218 -11.72 -26.28 -28.93
C ALA A 218 -12.98 -26.51 -29.78
N PHE A 219 -13.36 -25.52 -30.60
CA PHE A 219 -14.46 -25.69 -31.54
C PHE A 219 -13.99 -26.56 -32.71
N GLN A 220 -14.62 -27.72 -32.93
CA GLN A 220 -14.25 -28.66 -34.00
C GLN A 220 -14.41 -28.10 -35.43
N ASN A 221 -15.12 -26.97 -35.59
CA ASN A 221 -15.43 -26.37 -36.90
C ASN A 221 -14.46 -25.27 -37.37
N PHE A 222 -13.50 -24.83 -36.54
CA PHE A 222 -12.46 -23.87 -36.93
C PHE A 222 -11.10 -24.33 -36.41
N LYS A 223 -10.18 -24.73 -37.32
CA LYS A 223 -8.80 -25.08 -36.96
C LYS A 223 -8.11 -23.88 -36.32
N GLY A 224 -7.85 -23.97 -35.01
CA GLY A 224 -7.06 -22.99 -34.25
C GLY A 224 -7.83 -22.08 -33.29
N ALA A 225 -9.17 -22.15 -33.26
CA ALA A 225 -9.97 -21.35 -32.33
C ALA A 225 -10.25 -22.11 -31.03
N VAL A 226 -9.59 -21.70 -29.95
CA VAL A 226 -9.79 -22.24 -28.60
C VAL A 226 -10.40 -21.14 -27.73
N LEU A 227 -11.61 -21.37 -27.23
CA LEU A 227 -12.20 -20.49 -26.22
C LEU A 227 -11.69 -20.95 -24.85
N SER A 228 -10.79 -20.17 -24.26
CA SER A 228 -10.25 -20.40 -22.92
C SER A 228 -10.81 -19.34 -21.97
N LEU A 229 -11.48 -19.77 -20.91
CA LEU A 229 -11.92 -18.91 -19.81
C LEU A 229 -10.98 -19.14 -18.62
N GLU A 230 -10.11 -18.18 -18.32
CA GLU A 230 -9.22 -18.29 -17.16
C GLU A 230 -9.95 -17.85 -15.88
N ALA A 231 -10.54 -18.82 -15.18
CA ALA A 231 -11.21 -18.60 -13.89
C ALA A 231 -10.23 -18.89 -12.74
N SER A 232 -9.11 -18.18 -12.70
CA SER A 232 -8.15 -18.36 -11.61
C SER A 232 -8.59 -17.55 -10.36
N PRO A 233 -8.47 -18.10 -9.15
CA PRO A 233 -8.71 -17.37 -7.89
C PRO A 233 -7.85 -16.12 -7.72
N ILE A 234 -6.76 -16.01 -8.48
CA ILE A 234 -5.83 -14.88 -8.46
C ILE A 234 -6.41 -13.66 -9.20
N LEU A 235 -7.38 -13.88 -10.08
CA LEU A 235 -8.08 -12.86 -10.87
C LEU A 235 -9.41 -12.40 -10.27
N MET A 236 -9.92 -13.07 -9.21
CA MET A 236 -11.19 -12.76 -8.52
C MET A 236 -10.95 -12.08 -7.19
#